data_AF-A0A1Q7ES59-F1
#
_entry.id   AF-A0A1Q7ES59-F1
#
_cell.length_a   1.000
_cell.length_b   1.000
_cell.length_c   1.000
_cell.angle_alpha   90.00
_cell.angle_beta   90.00
_cell.angle_gamma   90.00
#
_symmetry.space_group_name_H-M   'P 1'
#
loop_
_entity.id
_entity.type
_entity.pdbx_description
1 polymer ?
#
loop_
_entity_poly.entity_id
_entity_poly.type
_entity_poly.pdbx_seq_one_letter_code
_entity_poly.pdbx_strand_id
1 'polypeptide(L)' 'MVPTAKVVPLWRARAHRPPTGGCAKCGSTFVAREPAFIHCRFCGSLSRIPNGSLLDQELFEIRSGLRLAS' A
#
# COMPACT_ATOMS: atom_id res chain seq x y z
N MET A 1 0.94 -20.41 -37.26
CA MET A 1 1.35 -20.37 -35.84
C MET A 1 0.40 -19.45 -35.10
N VAL A 2 -0.55 -19.98 -34.33
CA VAL A 2 -1.55 -19.19 -33.59
C VAL A 2 -0.98 -18.84 -32.21
N PRO A 3 -0.88 -17.56 -31.80
CA PRO A 3 -0.44 -17.21 -30.46
C PRO A 3 -1.56 -17.58 -29.46
N THR A 4 -1.28 -18.49 -28.54
CA THR A 4 -2.19 -18.86 -27.47
C THR A 4 -2.24 -17.74 -26.43
N ALA A 5 -3.34 -16.98 -26.43
CA ALA A 5 -3.64 -16.07 -25.34
C ALA A 5 -3.78 -16.87 -24.04
N LYS A 6 -2.90 -16.61 -23.07
CA LYS A 6 -3.00 -17.24 -21.74
C LYS A 6 -4.24 -16.67 -21.04
N VAL A 7 -5.28 -17.49 -20.91
CA VAL A 7 -6.47 -17.17 -20.11
C VAL A 7 -6.05 -17.14 -18.64
N VAL A 8 -5.96 -15.93 -18.07
CA VAL A 8 -5.67 -15.74 -16.65
C VAL A 8 -7.02 -15.66 -15.91
N PRO A 9 -7.24 -16.51 -14.88
CA PRO A 9 -8.52 -16.50 -14.18
C PRO A 9 -8.72 -15.19 -13.38
N LEU A 10 -9.95 -14.68 -13.38
CA LEU A 10 -10.35 -13.37 -12.80
C LEU A 10 -9.97 -13.18 -11.33
N TRP A 11 -9.78 -14.26 -10.56
CA TRP A 11 -9.31 -14.16 -9.17
C TRP A 11 -7.86 -13.66 -9.05
N ARG A 12 -7.03 -13.83 -10.09
CA ARG A 12 -5.69 -13.22 -10.15
C ARG A 12 -5.71 -11.72 -10.46
N ALA A 13 -6.83 -11.17 -10.93
CA ALA A 13 -6.93 -9.76 -11.30
C ALA A 13 -7.05 -8.81 -10.09
N ARG A 14 -7.26 -9.33 -8.87
CA ARG A 14 -7.19 -8.58 -7.61
C ARG A 14 -6.03 -8.98 -6.72
N ALA A 15 -4.99 -9.55 -7.28
CA ALA A 15 -3.69 -9.34 -6.68
C ALA A 15 -3.36 -7.86 -6.92
N HIS A 16 -3.66 -6.99 -5.95
CA HIS A 16 -2.89 -5.76 -5.80
C HIS A 16 -1.44 -6.23 -5.86
N ARG A 17 -0.78 -6.05 -7.01
CA ARG A 17 0.67 -6.23 -7.11
C ARG A 17 1.19 -5.38 -5.95
N PRO A 18 1.74 -5.96 -4.87
CA PRO A 18 2.30 -5.11 -3.84
C PRO A 18 3.36 -4.30 -4.59
N PRO A 19 3.34 -2.95 -4.54
CA PRO A 19 4.45 -2.22 -5.11
C PRO A 19 5.69 -2.83 -4.47
N THR A 20 6.54 -3.44 -5.28
CA THR A 20 7.86 -3.94 -4.88
C THR A 20 8.77 -2.73 -4.68
N GLY A 21 8.29 -1.76 -3.92
CA GLY A 21 8.96 -0.54 -3.54
C GLY A 21 8.89 -0.50 -2.03
N GLY A 22 10.07 -0.46 -1.42
CA GLY A 22 10.19 -0.17 0.00
C GLY A 22 9.69 1.25 0.31
N CYS A 23 10.26 1.86 1.33
CA CYS A 23 9.99 3.25 1.62
C CYS A 23 10.37 4.14 0.42
N ALA A 24 9.44 4.96 -0.08
CA ALA A 24 9.72 5.91 -1.16
C ALA A 24 10.76 6.98 -0.77
N LYS A 25 10.96 7.21 0.53
CA LYS A 25 11.93 8.17 1.07
C LYS A 25 13.35 7.62 1.13
N CYS A 26 13.54 6.39 1.62
CA CYS A 26 14.88 5.84 1.91
C CYS A 26 15.21 4.51 1.21
N GLY A 27 14.28 3.95 0.44
CA GLY A 27 14.46 2.68 -0.27
C GLY A 27 14.39 1.42 0.59
N SER A 28 14.36 1.54 1.94
CA SER A 28 14.33 0.39 2.84
C SER A 28 13.10 -0.49 2.64
N THR A 29 13.29 -1.80 2.59
CA THR A 29 12.22 -2.80 2.49
C THR A 29 11.56 -3.09 3.84
N PHE A 30 12.08 -2.55 4.94
CA PHE A 30 11.53 -2.74 6.29
C PHE A 30 10.34 -1.80 6.53
N VAL A 31 9.19 -2.16 5.93
CA VAL A 31 7.94 -1.40 5.97
C VAL A 31 6.80 -2.22 6.57
N ALA A 32 5.95 -1.58 7.38
CA ALA A 32 4.65 -2.09 7.79
C ALA A 32 3.57 -1.47 6.90
N ARG A 33 2.59 -2.27 6.47
CA ARG A 33 1.50 -1.84 5.61
C ARG A 33 0.18 -1.93 6.34
N GLU A 34 -0.53 -0.82 6.38
CA GLU A 34 -1.92 -0.71 6.82
C GLU A 34 -2.81 -0.42 5.60
N PRO A 35 -4.14 -0.58 5.70
CA PRO A 35 -5.02 -0.38 4.55
C PRO A 35 -4.95 1.03 3.93
N ALA A 36 -4.69 2.06 4.74
CA ALA A 36 -4.57 3.44 4.29
C ALA A 36 -3.12 3.95 4.19
N PHE A 37 -2.15 3.27 4.81
CA PHE A 37 -0.80 3.80 5.01
C PHE A 37 0.32 2.77 4.81
N ILE A 38 1.50 3.27 4.47
CA ILE A 38 2.76 2.54 4.53
C ILE A 38 3.65 3.25 5.55
N HIS A 39 4.06 2.52 6.58
CA HIS A 39 4.96 3.01 7.62
C HIS A 39 6.34 2.36 7.47
N CYS A 40 7.38 3.15 7.24
CA CYS A 40 8.75 2.67 7.22
C CYS A 40 9.29 2.51 8.64
N ARG A 41 9.56 1.28 9.04
CA ARG A 41 10.11 0.96 10.36
C ARG A 41 11.60 1.29 10.48
N PHE A 42 12.26 1.58 9.36
CA PHE A 42 13.66 1.99 9.33
C PHE A 42 13.84 3.51 9.54
N CYS A 43 13.20 4.36 8.73
CA CYS A 43 13.38 5.82 8.78
C CYS A 43 12.20 6.60 9.37
N GLY A 44 11.13 5.91 9.81
CA GLY A 44 9.93 6.52 10.39
C GLY A 44 9.00 7.21 9.38
N SER A 45 9.26 7.12 8.08
CA SER A 45 8.38 7.73 7.07
C SER A 45 6.99 7.09 7.09
N LEU A 46 5.96 7.93 7.13
CA LEU A 46 4.57 7.52 6.95
C LEU A 46 4.07 8.09 5.61
N SER A 47 3.47 7.24 4.78
CA SER A 47 2.97 7.66 3.47
C SER A 47 1.60 7.07 3.22
N ARG A 48 0.68 7.91 2.76
CA ARG A 48 -0.68 7.50 2.39
C ARG A 48 -0.65 6.66 1.11
N ILE A 49 -1.44 5.60 1.08
CA ILE A 49 -1.62 4.77 -0.11
C ILE A 49 -2.58 5.49 -1.06
N PRO A 50 -2.22 5.71 -2.33
CA PRO A 50 -3.13 6.29 -3.32
C PRO A 50 -4.40 5.44 -3.45
N ASN A 51 -5.57 6.09 -3.42
CA ASN A 51 -6.88 5.42 -3.39
C ASN A 51 -7.08 4.45 -2.21
N GLY A 52 -6.31 4.62 -1.13
CA GLY A 52 -6.52 3.91 0.13
C GLY A 52 -7.86 4.25 0.77
N SER A 53 -8.33 3.36 1.64
CA SER A 53 -9.60 3.50 2.35
C SER A 53 -9.60 4.76 3.24
N LEU A 54 -10.59 5.64 3.03
CA LEU A 54 -10.79 6.83 3.87
C LEU A 54 -11.22 6.44 5.29
N LEU A 55 -12.03 5.39 5.42
CA LEU A 55 -12.45 4.87 6.72
C LEU A 55 -11.25 4.36 7.53
N ASP A 56 -10.35 3.61 6.90
CA ASP A 56 -9.14 3.12 7.56
C ASP A 56 -8.16 4.26 7.90
N GLN A 57 -8.17 5.34 7.11
CA GLN A 57 -7.44 6.56 7.46
C GLN A 57 -7.98 7.18 8.76
N GLU A 58 -9.29 7.41 8.84
CA GLU A 58 -9.93 7.99 10.03
C GLU A 58 -9.69 7.12 11.28
N LEU A 59 -9.83 5.79 11.15
CA LEU A 59 -9.55 4.86 12.23
C LEU A 59 -8.08 4.91 12.68
N PHE A 60 -7.15 5.08 11.76
CA PHE A 60 -5.73 5.25 12.10
C PHE A 60 -5.49 6.57 12.84
N GLU A 61 -6.08 7.67 12.37
CA GLU A 61 -5.94 8.99 12.99
C GLU A 61 -6.49 9.00 14.42
N ILE A 62 -7.63 8.35 14.66
CA ILE A 62 -8.20 8.18 16.01
C ILE A 62 -7.28 7.32 16.90
N ARG A 63 -6.80 6.17 16.42
CA ARG A 63 -5.95 5.25 17.20
C ARG A 63 -4.58 5.84 17.52
N SER A 64 -4.01 6.63 16.61
CA SER A 64 -2.64 7.17 16.71
C SER A 64 -2.58 8.57 17.33
N GLY A 65 -3.69 9.31 17.34
CA GLY A 65 -3.74 10.72 17.70
C GLY A 65 -3.10 11.66 16.66
N LEU A 66 -2.65 11.13 15.51
CA LEU A 66 -2.14 11.92 14.40
C LEU A 66 -3.30 12.45 13.56
N ARG A 67 -3.16 13.68 13.05
CA ARG A 67 -4.03 14.21 11.98
C ARG A 67 -3.23 14.41 10.72
N LEU A 68 -3.53 13.62 9.69
CA LEU A 68 -2.83 13.69 8.42
C LEU A 68 -3.66 14.56 7.48
N ALA A 69 -3.12 15.71 7.09
CA ALA A 69 -3.79 16.61 6.15
C ALA A 69 -4.05 15.85 4.83
N SER A 70 -5.29 15.95 4.36
CA SER A 70 -5.85 15.20 3.22
C SER A 70 -5.23 15.54 1.88
#